data_AF-A0A1V5Z2C5-F1
#
_entry.id   AF-A0A1V5Z2C5-F1
#
_cell.length_a   1.000
_cell.length_b   1.000
_cell.length_c   1.000
_cell.angle_alpha   90.00
_cell.angle_beta   90.00
_cell.angle_gamma   90.00
#
_symmetry.space_group_name_H-M   'P 1'
#
loop_
_entity.id
_entity.type
_entity.pdbx_description
1 polymer ?
#
loop_
_entity_poly.entity_id
_entity_poly.type
_entity_poly.pdbx_seq_one_letter_code
_entity_poly.pdbx_strand_id
1 'polypeptide(L)'
;MAYWLSVLLKDEVGFTNVLSYHSVRAGGAAFTAFFLSILLGPAIIRRLRQLKIGQYIREEHVESLHELHKGKAGTPTMGGLMIIVSTLAALLLWGRLSNRLLWVSMIILLVMGALGFMDDFIKLKRKHNAGLSARAKFAGQILTGLLLGIYLVNNPITVSESYVLHRDVINWPLLESMLAGAHERSQTPDVKKICSMLSPECRSIIRGNVNEAQITDEEQQTVLKELNLALRSTELYEEALWHDIVKNPEARRLLQSSPEKMSERDLIRFNRLLLEQSFSGMIAESVPNLHTKLGIPGFKELFIPLGFFYIFFVTLVMVSITNAVNLTDGLDGLAAGVSIISILAYAAIAYIISRADWSRYLFLTYVPEASELFVFGAALLGSGLGFLWFNGHPAEVFMGDTGSLALGGAIGALALLTKQELLLPVVAGLFVLEAASVVIQVFSFKLTGKRVFRMSPLHHHFELCGWKETKVTLRFWILAFLFALLSLGALKLR
;
A
#
# COMPACT_ATOMS: atom_id res chain seq x y z
N MET A 1 -4.89 -16.33 11.59
CA MET A 1 -5.51 -17.43 12.35
C MET A 1 -7.03 -17.27 12.45
N ALA A 2 -7.56 -16.08 12.75
CA ALA A 2 -9.01 -15.82 12.81
C ALA A 2 -9.70 -15.95 11.45
N TYR A 3 -9.07 -15.49 10.35
CA TYR A 3 -9.55 -15.72 8.98
C TYR A 3 -9.63 -17.21 8.64
N TRP A 4 -8.58 -17.97 8.95
CA TRP A 4 -8.54 -19.41 8.68
C TRP A 4 -9.53 -20.18 9.58
N LEU A 5 -9.72 -19.74 10.82
CA LEU A 5 -10.74 -20.26 11.72
C LEU A 5 -12.15 -20.02 11.17
N SER A 6 -12.40 -18.85 10.57
CA SER A 6 -13.69 -18.60 9.90
C SER A 6 -13.92 -19.43 8.65
N VAL A 7 -12.85 -19.76 7.91
CA VAL A 7 -12.95 -20.67 6.77
C VAL A 7 -13.23 -22.10 7.23
N LEU A 8 -12.59 -22.54 8.32
CA LEU A 8 -12.73 -23.90 8.86
C LEU A 8 -14.11 -24.15 9.52
N LEU A 9 -14.69 -23.14 10.16
CA LEU A 9 -15.95 -23.25 10.90
C LEU A 9 -17.16 -22.69 10.12
N LYS A 10 -16.97 -22.35 8.83
CA LYS A 10 -17.97 -21.66 8.01
C LYS A 10 -19.30 -22.43 7.93
N ASP A 11 -19.21 -23.75 7.84
CA ASP A 11 -20.37 -24.64 7.66
C ASP A 11 -21.03 -25.05 8.98
N GLU A 12 -20.33 -24.90 10.11
CA GLU A 12 -20.79 -25.30 11.45
C GLU A 12 -21.36 -24.12 12.26
N VAL A 13 -20.82 -22.90 12.08
CA VAL A 13 -21.17 -21.73 12.88
C VAL A 13 -21.25 -20.46 12.01
N GLY A 14 -22.45 -20.11 11.56
CA GLY A 14 -22.69 -18.96 10.66
C GLY A 14 -22.17 -17.60 11.16
N PHE A 15 -22.01 -17.40 12.47
CA PHE A 15 -21.42 -16.18 13.05
C PHE A 15 -19.95 -15.99 12.65
N THR A 16 -19.21 -17.07 12.39
CA THR A 16 -17.79 -16.98 12.02
C THR A 16 -17.57 -16.31 10.66
N ASN A 17 -18.59 -16.31 9.78
CA ASN A 17 -18.56 -15.63 8.49
C ASN A 17 -18.36 -14.11 8.63
N VAL A 18 -18.73 -13.51 9.76
CA VAL A 18 -18.50 -12.08 10.05
C VAL A 18 -16.99 -11.76 10.06
N LEU A 19 -16.14 -12.72 10.42
CA LEU A 19 -14.68 -12.56 10.41
C LEU A 19 -14.08 -12.59 9.00
N SER A 20 -14.85 -12.86 7.95
CA SER A 20 -14.38 -12.80 6.56
C SER A 20 -14.41 -11.37 6.00
N TYR A 21 -15.29 -10.50 6.53
CA TYR A 21 -15.45 -9.13 6.02
C TYR A 21 -14.21 -8.27 6.26
N HIS A 22 -13.76 -7.56 5.22
CA HIS A 22 -12.58 -6.70 5.27
C HIS A 22 -12.67 -5.63 6.37
N SER A 23 -13.83 -5.02 6.57
CA SER A 23 -14.07 -4.00 7.62
C SER A 23 -13.91 -4.57 9.03
N VAL A 24 -14.48 -5.75 9.28
CA VAL A 24 -14.37 -6.45 10.58
C VAL A 24 -12.92 -6.83 10.84
N ARG A 25 -12.23 -7.40 9.84
CA ARG A 25 -10.82 -7.79 9.96
C ARG A 25 -9.91 -6.59 10.19
N ALA A 26 -10.13 -5.48 9.49
CA ALA A 26 -9.38 -4.25 9.70
C ALA A 26 -9.61 -3.68 11.11
N GLY A 27 -10.86 -3.61 11.57
CA GLY A 27 -11.19 -3.18 12.93
C GLY A 27 -10.57 -4.08 14.00
N GLY A 28 -10.68 -5.40 13.82
CA GLY A 28 -10.06 -6.41 14.69
C GLY A 28 -8.53 -6.29 14.72
N ALA A 29 -7.89 -6.06 13.57
CA ALA A 29 -6.45 -5.85 13.47
C ALA A 29 -6.01 -4.58 14.19
N ALA A 30 -6.71 -3.46 14.00
CA ALA A 30 -6.43 -2.21 14.69
C ALA A 30 -6.57 -2.35 16.22
N PHE A 31 -7.69 -2.92 16.68
CA PHE A 31 -7.92 -3.14 18.10
C PHE A 31 -6.86 -4.07 18.71
N THR A 32 -6.59 -5.21 18.07
CA THR A 32 -5.58 -6.16 18.55
C THR A 32 -4.19 -5.52 18.61
N ALA A 33 -3.79 -4.79 17.57
CA ALA A 33 -2.48 -4.13 17.51
C ALA A 33 -2.35 -3.03 18.58
N PHE A 34 -3.42 -2.27 18.84
CA PHE A 34 -3.46 -1.28 19.92
C PHE A 34 -3.28 -1.95 21.29
N PHE A 35 -4.08 -2.96 21.61
CA PHE A 35 -4.02 -3.66 22.90
C PHE A 35 -2.68 -4.36 23.11
N LEU A 36 -2.14 -5.03 22.09
CA LEU A 36 -0.81 -5.65 22.18
C LEU A 36 0.27 -4.60 22.45
N SER A 37 0.20 -3.43 21.81
CA SER A 37 1.15 -2.34 22.04
C SER A 37 1.07 -1.82 23.48
N ILE A 38 -0.14 -1.64 24.03
CA ILE A 38 -0.36 -1.26 25.43
C ILE A 38 0.14 -2.32 26.42
N LEU A 39 -0.19 -3.60 26.19
CA LEU A 39 0.16 -4.70 27.09
C LEU A 39 1.67 -5.00 27.11
N LEU A 40 2.30 -5.00 25.93
CA LEU A 40 3.72 -5.29 25.78
C LEU A 40 4.60 -4.08 26.08
N GLY A 41 4.05 -2.85 25.96
CA GLY A 41 4.76 -1.59 26.14
C GLY A 41 5.56 -1.51 27.43
N PRO A 42 4.97 -1.68 28.64
CA PRO A 42 5.70 -1.60 29.90
C PRO A 42 6.86 -2.61 30.02
N ALA A 43 6.72 -3.80 29.43
CA ALA A 43 7.80 -4.79 29.40
C ALA A 43 8.93 -4.36 28.46
N ILE A 44 8.60 -3.90 27.25
CA ILE A 44 9.56 -3.43 26.25
C ILE A 44 10.29 -2.18 26.77
N ILE A 45 9.58 -1.19 27.31
CA ILE A 45 10.16 0.04 27.86
C ILE A 45 11.14 -0.26 29.00
N ARG A 46 10.78 -1.17 29.92
CA ARG A 46 11.70 -1.59 30.99
C ARG A 46 12.98 -2.23 30.43
N ARG A 47 12.87 -3.09 29.42
CA ARG A 47 14.03 -3.71 28.76
C ARG A 47 14.90 -2.68 28.04
N LEU A 48 14.29 -1.76 27.29
CA LEU A 48 15.03 -0.69 26.61
C LEU A 48 15.71 0.26 27.61
N ARG A 49 15.06 0.55 28.74
CA ARG A 49 15.65 1.36 29.81
C ARG A 49 16.87 0.65 30.43
N GLN A 50 16.80 -0.66 30.67
CA GLN A 50 17.95 -1.45 31.12
C GLN A 50 19.13 -1.40 30.13
N LEU A 51 18.85 -1.41 28.83
CA LEU A 51 19.88 -1.25 27.79
C LEU A 51 20.48 0.16 27.76
N LYS A 52 19.70 1.20 28.11
CA LYS A 52 20.12 2.61 28.08
C LYS A 52 20.90 3.06 29.32
N ILE A 53 20.65 2.49 30.50
CA ILE A 53 21.29 2.87 31.78
C ILE A 53 22.84 2.77 31.77
N GLY A 54 23.44 2.08 30.79
CA GLY A 54 24.90 2.01 30.62
C GLY A 54 25.59 3.24 29.98
N GLN A 55 24.91 4.39 29.82
CA GLN A 55 25.41 5.56 29.10
C GLN A 55 25.80 6.74 30.00
N TYR A 56 26.95 7.35 29.68
CA TYR A 56 27.38 8.66 30.18
C TYR A 56 26.94 9.71 29.15
N ILE A 57 26.10 10.67 29.54
CA ILE A 57 25.64 11.76 28.65
C ILE A 57 26.80 12.75 28.53
N ARG A 58 27.38 12.90 27.32
CA ARG A 58 28.35 13.95 27.02
C ARG A 58 27.62 15.15 26.42
N GLU A 59 28.01 16.36 26.85
CA GLU A 59 27.46 17.63 26.38
C GLU A 59 27.63 17.76 24.84
N GLU A 60 26.53 17.97 24.11
CA GLU A 60 26.52 18.09 22.64
C GLU A 60 26.70 19.55 22.16
N HIS A 61 27.23 19.68 20.94
CA HIS A 61 27.82 20.86 20.28
C HIS A 61 26.93 22.10 20.03
N VAL A 62 25.67 22.13 20.46
CA VAL A 62 24.76 23.27 20.24
C VAL A 62 24.01 23.58 21.54
N GLU A 63 24.48 24.59 22.28
CA GLU A 63 23.94 24.98 23.59
C GLU A 63 22.42 25.16 23.57
N SER A 64 21.87 25.80 22.52
CA SER A 64 20.44 26.09 22.43
C SER A 64 19.55 24.85 22.26
N LEU A 65 19.98 23.82 21.54
CA LEU A 65 19.21 22.56 21.42
C LEU A 65 19.35 21.72 22.70
N HIS A 66 20.54 21.75 23.31
CA HIS A 66 20.81 21.01 24.53
C HIS A 66 19.95 21.51 25.70
N GLU A 67 19.75 22.83 25.83
CA GLU A 67 18.86 23.41 26.83
C GLU A 67 17.39 23.01 26.64
N LEU A 68 16.89 22.99 25.40
CA LEU A 68 15.53 22.56 25.06
C LEU A 68 15.28 21.09 25.42
N HIS A 69 16.28 20.22 25.29
CA HIS A 69 16.14 18.77 25.49
C HIS A 69 16.69 18.25 26.83
N LYS A 70 17.15 19.11 27.74
CA LYS A 70 17.67 18.70 29.07
C LYS A 70 16.69 17.86 29.89
N GLY A 71 15.38 18.10 29.76
CA GLY A 71 14.32 17.32 30.43
C GLY A 71 14.08 15.92 29.87
N LYS A 72 14.67 15.58 28.71
CA LYS A 72 14.51 14.29 28.02
C LYS A 72 15.59 13.26 28.39
N ALA A 73 16.47 13.60 29.34
CA ALA A 73 17.51 12.71 29.83
C ALA A 73 16.91 11.50 30.56
N GLY A 74 17.12 10.30 30.01
CA GLY A 74 16.70 9.02 30.62
C GLY A 74 15.61 8.24 29.85
N THR A 75 14.91 8.86 28.92
CA THR A 75 13.87 8.21 28.10
C THR A 75 14.50 7.24 27.09
N PRO A 76 14.21 5.92 27.11
CA PRO A 76 14.78 4.95 26.15
C PRO A 76 14.41 5.24 24.69
N THR A 77 15.29 4.87 23.75
CA THR A 77 15.02 4.88 22.30
C THR A 77 14.69 3.45 21.81
N MET A 78 14.36 3.28 20.52
CA MET A 78 13.91 2.04 19.85
C MET A 78 12.46 1.61 20.16
N GLY A 79 11.62 2.54 20.59
CA GLY A 79 10.21 2.29 20.84
C GLY A 79 9.44 1.80 19.60
N GLY A 80 9.96 2.04 18.40
CA GLY A 80 9.43 1.48 17.15
C GLY A 80 9.27 -0.05 17.15
N LEU A 81 10.02 -0.77 17.99
CA LEU A 81 9.83 -2.21 18.17
C LEU A 81 8.40 -2.56 18.60
N MET A 82 7.77 -1.72 19.42
CA MET A 82 6.37 -1.89 19.85
C MET A 82 5.41 -1.85 18.65
N ILE A 83 5.65 -0.92 17.72
CA ILE A 83 4.84 -0.76 16.51
C ILE A 83 4.98 -2.00 15.63
N ILE A 84 6.23 -2.43 15.36
CA ILE A 84 6.52 -3.56 14.47
C ILE A 84 5.93 -4.86 15.03
N VAL A 85 6.25 -5.20 16.29
CA VAL A 85 5.82 -6.47 16.91
C VAL A 85 4.30 -6.55 16.99
N SER A 86 3.64 -5.49 17.47
CA SER A 86 2.18 -5.48 17.64
C SER A 86 1.44 -5.54 16.31
N THR A 87 1.97 -4.86 15.29
CA THR A 87 1.42 -4.90 13.92
C THR A 87 1.52 -6.30 13.33
N LEU A 88 2.70 -6.92 13.37
CA LEU A 88 2.91 -8.25 12.79
C LEU A 88 2.07 -9.31 13.50
N ALA A 89 2.00 -9.27 14.84
CA ALA A 89 1.16 -10.18 15.61
C ALA A 89 -0.33 -10.03 15.24
N ALA A 90 -0.84 -8.79 15.10
CA ALA A 90 -2.20 -8.56 14.66
C ALA A 90 -2.44 -9.06 13.22
N LEU A 91 -1.48 -8.89 12.30
CA LEU A 91 -1.61 -9.36 10.92
C LEU A 91 -1.57 -10.89 10.80
N LEU A 92 -0.79 -11.58 11.63
CA LEU A 92 -0.84 -13.05 11.69
C LEU A 92 -2.22 -13.56 12.16
N LEU A 93 -2.91 -12.78 12.99
CA LEU A 93 -4.25 -13.11 13.45
C LEU A 93 -5.32 -12.80 12.40
N TRP A 94 -5.31 -11.58 11.85
CA TRP A 94 -6.41 -11.00 11.06
C TRP A 94 -6.14 -10.90 9.56
N GLY A 95 -4.88 -10.92 9.12
CA GLY A 95 -4.48 -10.83 7.72
C GLY A 95 -4.69 -12.14 6.94
N ARG A 96 -4.92 -12.03 5.64
CA ARG A 96 -5.02 -13.17 4.72
C ARG A 96 -3.63 -13.43 4.16
N LEU A 97 -2.92 -14.37 4.78
CA LEU A 97 -1.52 -14.68 4.45
C LEU A 97 -1.32 -15.31 3.06
N SER A 98 -2.38 -15.58 2.30
CA SER A 98 -2.28 -15.93 0.87
C SER A 98 -2.10 -14.70 -0.04
N ASN A 99 -2.31 -13.48 0.47
CA ASN A 99 -2.21 -12.25 -0.31
C ASN A 99 -0.76 -11.76 -0.39
N ARG A 100 -0.26 -11.55 -1.61
CA ARG A 100 1.13 -11.13 -1.85
C ARG A 100 1.41 -9.68 -1.42
N LEU A 101 0.45 -8.76 -1.55
CA LEU A 101 0.66 -7.35 -1.18
C LEU A 101 0.81 -7.18 0.33
N LEU A 102 0.12 -8.00 1.12
CA LEU A 102 0.31 -8.08 2.56
C LEU A 102 1.73 -8.51 2.91
N TRP A 103 2.24 -9.58 2.29
CA TRP A 103 3.61 -10.04 2.49
C TRP A 103 4.65 -8.98 2.13
N VAL A 104 4.52 -8.36 0.95
CA VAL A 104 5.43 -7.29 0.52
C VAL A 104 5.44 -6.16 1.55
N SER A 105 4.27 -5.74 2.05
CA SER A 105 4.15 -4.68 3.06
C SER A 105 4.79 -5.06 4.41
N MET A 106 4.58 -6.30 4.88
CA MET A 106 5.18 -6.82 6.10
C MET A 106 6.71 -6.94 5.98
N ILE A 107 7.21 -7.38 4.82
CA ILE A 107 8.64 -7.48 4.54
C ILE A 107 9.27 -6.08 4.54
N ILE A 108 8.64 -5.09 3.88
CA ILE A 108 9.15 -3.71 3.88
C ILE A 108 9.17 -3.14 5.30
N LEU A 109 8.10 -3.34 6.09
CA LEU A 109 8.04 -2.92 7.48
C LEU A 109 9.19 -3.52 8.30
N LEU A 110 9.44 -4.83 8.14
CA LEU A 110 10.50 -5.56 8.82
C LEU A 110 11.90 -5.12 8.38
N VAL A 111 12.16 -5.02 7.07
CA VAL A 111 13.48 -4.65 6.54
C VAL A 111 13.85 -3.23 6.94
N MET A 112 12.91 -2.28 6.81
CA MET A 112 13.15 -0.90 7.19
C MET A 112 13.26 -0.74 8.71
N GLY A 113 12.44 -1.47 9.47
CA GLY A 113 12.55 -1.53 10.92
C GLY A 113 13.86 -2.15 11.40
N ALA A 114 14.34 -3.21 10.76
CA ALA A 114 15.61 -3.85 11.07
C ALA A 114 16.80 -2.93 10.74
N LEU A 115 16.74 -2.20 9.62
CA LEU A 115 17.75 -1.20 9.27
C LEU A 115 17.83 -0.10 10.34
N GLY A 116 16.66 0.40 10.80
CA GLY A 116 16.58 1.40 11.85
C GLY A 116 17.02 0.86 13.21
N PHE A 117 16.64 -0.36 13.55
CA PHE A 117 17.07 -1.05 14.77
C PHE A 117 18.58 -1.24 14.81
N MET A 118 19.18 -1.65 13.69
CA MET A 118 20.63 -1.80 13.58
C MET A 118 21.34 -0.45 13.81
N ASP A 119 20.77 0.64 13.29
CA ASP A 119 21.30 1.99 13.51
C ASP A 119 21.24 2.40 14.98
N ASP A 120 20.05 2.31 15.58
CA ASP A 120 19.85 2.61 17.00
C ASP A 120 20.74 1.71 17.88
N PHE A 121 20.88 0.43 17.55
CA PHE A 121 21.64 -0.53 18.35
C PHE A 121 23.14 -0.25 18.29
N ILE A 122 23.64 0.17 17.13
CA ILE A 122 25.04 0.59 16.99
C ILE A 122 25.28 1.89 17.77
N LYS A 123 24.36 2.87 17.73
CA LYS A 123 24.43 4.10 18.56
C LYS A 123 24.55 3.75 20.04
N LEU A 124 23.71 2.82 20.53
CA LEU A 124 23.76 2.36 21.91
C LEU A 124 25.07 1.64 22.25
N LYS A 125 25.50 0.68 21.41
CA LYS A 125 26.68 -0.16 21.67
C LYS A 125 27.99 0.63 21.62
N ARG A 126 28.12 1.57 20.67
CA ARG A 126 29.36 2.37 20.49
C ARG A 126 29.48 3.55 21.45
N LYS A 127 28.46 3.84 22.26
CA LYS A 127 28.42 4.96 23.21
C LYS A 127 28.74 6.31 22.54
N HIS A 128 28.27 6.48 21.31
CA HIS A 128 28.50 7.65 20.48
C HIS A 128 27.27 7.89 19.59
N ASN A 129 27.03 9.15 19.22
CA ASN A 129 25.82 9.56 18.52
C ASN A 129 25.77 9.14 17.04
N ALA A 130 26.89 8.71 16.42
CA ALA A 130 26.82 8.09 15.10
C ALA A 130 26.54 6.58 15.19
N GLY A 131 25.44 6.20 14.54
CA GLY A 131 25.04 4.84 14.26
C GLY A 131 25.74 4.27 13.03
N LEU A 132 24.95 3.74 12.10
CA LEU A 132 25.43 3.42 10.76
C LEU A 132 25.99 4.67 10.10
N SER A 133 26.95 4.45 9.20
CA SER A 133 27.33 5.53 8.28
C SER A 133 26.11 5.91 7.44
N ALA A 134 25.95 7.20 7.16
CA ALA A 134 24.87 7.68 6.29
C ALA A 134 24.83 6.90 4.96
N ARG A 135 26.00 6.57 4.40
CA ARG A 135 26.12 5.75 3.18
C ARG A 135 25.52 4.35 3.34
N ALA A 136 25.77 3.67 4.46
CA ALA A 136 25.22 2.33 4.70
C ALA A 136 23.69 2.36 4.91
N LYS A 137 23.20 3.37 5.66
CA LYS A 137 21.75 3.58 5.85
C LYS A 137 21.06 3.84 4.52
N PHE A 138 21.59 4.76 3.71
CA PHE A 138 21.08 5.02 2.36
C PHE A 138 21.18 3.81 1.43
N ALA A 139 22.26 3.04 1.48
CA ALA A 139 22.41 1.82 0.67
C ALA A 139 21.32 0.79 0.99
N GLY A 140 20.98 0.59 2.27
CA GLY A 140 19.88 -0.31 2.66
C GLY A 140 18.51 0.15 2.14
N GLN A 141 18.23 1.45 2.21
CA GLN A 141 17.00 2.04 1.67
C GLN A 141 16.93 1.92 0.14
N ILE A 142 18.03 2.23 -0.56
CA ILE A 142 18.14 2.11 -2.02
C ILE A 142 17.95 0.65 -2.46
N LEU A 143 18.62 -0.29 -1.80
CA LEU A 143 18.49 -1.71 -2.10
C LEU A 143 17.04 -2.18 -1.92
N THR A 144 16.39 -1.78 -0.83
CA THR A 144 14.97 -2.10 -0.58
C THR A 144 14.07 -1.54 -1.70
N GLY A 145 14.31 -0.29 -2.11
CA GLY A 145 13.60 0.35 -3.21
C GLY A 145 13.82 -0.34 -4.57
N LEU A 146 15.06 -0.72 -4.89
CA LEU A 146 15.39 -1.42 -6.14
C LEU A 146 14.71 -2.79 -6.19
N LEU A 147 14.80 -3.58 -5.11
CA LEU A 147 14.17 -4.89 -5.04
C LEU A 147 12.64 -4.79 -5.17
N LEU A 148 12.02 -3.83 -4.50
CA LEU A 148 10.59 -3.56 -4.63
C LEU A 148 10.23 -3.13 -6.07
N GLY A 149 10.99 -2.23 -6.66
CA GLY A 149 10.77 -1.77 -8.03
C GLY A 149 10.86 -2.90 -9.05
N ILE A 150 11.90 -3.73 -8.96
CA ILE A 150 12.07 -4.93 -9.79
C ILE A 150 10.90 -5.89 -9.59
N TYR A 151 10.49 -6.12 -8.34
CA TYR A 151 9.34 -6.98 -8.05
C TYR A 151 8.06 -6.46 -8.71
N LEU A 152 7.74 -5.17 -8.59
CA LEU A 152 6.51 -4.56 -9.13
C LEU A 152 6.47 -4.52 -10.65
N VAL A 153 7.62 -4.36 -11.33
CA VAL A 153 7.70 -4.45 -12.79
C VAL A 153 7.40 -5.87 -13.26
N ASN A 154 7.95 -6.88 -12.58
CA ASN A 154 7.79 -8.28 -12.98
C ASN A 154 6.50 -8.94 -12.48
N ASN A 155 5.86 -8.37 -11.45
CA ASN A 155 4.65 -8.90 -10.84
C ASN A 155 3.56 -7.82 -10.78
N PRO A 156 2.91 -7.51 -11.92
CA PRO A 156 1.87 -6.48 -11.98
C PRO A 156 0.81 -6.65 -10.89
N ILE A 157 0.52 -5.56 -10.19
CA ILE A 157 -0.51 -5.47 -9.14
C ILE A 157 -1.87 -5.03 -9.67
N THR A 158 -1.89 -4.53 -10.92
CA THR A 158 -3.09 -4.11 -11.64
C THR A 158 -3.67 -5.25 -12.47
N VAL A 159 -4.87 -5.03 -13.02
CA VAL A 159 -5.54 -5.95 -13.97
C VAL A 159 -4.62 -6.28 -15.15
N SER A 160 -4.59 -7.56 -15.54
CA SER A 160 -3.72 -8.06 -16.61
C SER A 160 -4.28 -7.74 -18.01
N GLU A 161 -3.40 -7.30 -18.92
CA GLU A 161 -3.73 -7.01 -20.33
C GLU A 161 -3.76 -8.25 -21.23
N SER A 162 -3.22 -9.38 -20.76
CA SER A 162 -2.97 -10.59 -21.58
C SER A 162 -3.61 -11.86 -21.03
N TYR A 163 -4.08 -11.82 -19.79
CA TYR A 163 -4.68 -12.96 -19.11
C TYR A 163 -5.86 -12.50 -18.27
N VAL A 164 -6.81 -13.40 -18.03
CA VAL A 164 -7.77 -13.25 -16.95
C VAL A 164 -7.28 -14.05 -15.76
N LEU A 165 -6.94 -13.35 -14.70
CA LEU A 165 -6.60 -13.97 -13.42
C LEU A 165 -7.85 -14.02 -12.54
N HIS A 166 -7.82 -14.88 -11.53
CA HIS A 166 -8.93 -14.99 -10.56
C HIS A 166 -9.27 -13.62 -9.93
N ARG A 167 -8.26 -12.77 -9.71
CA ARG A 167 -8.42 -11.42 -9.16
C ARG A 167 -9.03 -10.39 -10.14
N ASP A 168 -9.04 -10.69 -11.44
CA ASP A 168 -9.59 -9.83 -12.47
C ASP A 168 -11.11 -10.05 -12.64
N VAL A 169 -11.65 -11.14 -12.08
CA VAL A 169 -13.09 -11.42 -12.04
C VAL A 169 -13.73 -10.70 -10.86
N ILE A 170 -14.61 -9.75 -11.16
CA ILE A 170 -15.33 -8.89 -10.22
C ILE A 170 -16.55 -9.61 -9.63
N ASN A 171 -17.26 -10.40 -10.45
CA ASN A 171 -18.50 -11.07 -10.06
C ASN A 171 -18.57 -12.48 -10.64
N TRP A 172 -18.03 -13.42 -9.86
CA TRP A 172 -18.02 -14.85 -10.16
C TRP A 172 -19.43 -15.43 -10.40
N PRO A 173 -20.40 -15.28 -9.47
CA PRO A 173 -21.75 -15.82 -9.68
C PRO A 173 -22.42 -15.35 -10.96
N LEU A 174 -22.25 -14.07 -11.31
CA LEU A 174 -22.82 -13.53 -12.53
C LEU A 174 -22.09 -14.05 -13.79
N LEU A 175 -20.75 -14.12 -13.75
CA LEU A 175 -19.96 -14.71 -14.84
C LEU A 175 -20.37 -16.16 -15.10
N GLU A 176 -20.51 -16.95 -14.05
CA GLU A 176 -20.97 -18.34 -14.10
C GLU A 176 -22.35 -18.46 -14.75
N SER A 177 -23.32 -17.68 -14.26
CA SER A 177 -24.69 -17.70 -14.81
C SER A 177 -24.72 -17.37 -16.30
N MET A 178 -23.86 -16.44 -16.74
CA MET A 178 -23.72 -16.06 -18.15
C MET A 178 -23.04 -17.16 -18.97
N LEU A 179 -21.97 -17.77 -18.47
CA LEU A 179 -21.26 -18.84 -19.16
C LEU A 179 -22.08 -20.15 -19.23
N ALA A 180 -22.93 -20.41 -18.22
CA ALA A 180 -23.75 -21.62 -18.15
C ALA A 180 -24.81 -21.73 -19.26
N GLY A 181 -25.23 -20.59 -19.82
CA GLY A 181 -26.39 -20.55 -20.71
C GLY A 181 -27.73 -20.52 -19.97
N ALA A 182 -27.76 -20.13 -18.68
CA ALA A 182 -29.00 -20.03 -17.90
C ALA A 182 -30.06 -19.12 -18.57
N HIS A 183 -29.64 -18.29 -19.54
CA HIS A 183 -30.48 -17.46 -20.40
C HIS A 183 -30.18 -17.64 -21.91
N GLU A 184 -30.14 -18.87 -22.44
CA GLU A 184 -29.88 -19.17 -23.87
C GLU A 184 -30.72 -18.33 -24.88
N ARG A 185 -31.94 -17.91 -24.49
CA ARG A 185 -32.82 -17.02 -25.28
C ARG A 185 -32.47 -15.53 -25.21
N SER A 186 -31.70 -15.10 -24.21
CA SER A 186 -31.34 -13.69 -23.99
C SER A 186 -29.84 -13.41 -24.12
N GLN A 187 -29.01 -14.44 -24.34
CA GLN A 187 -27.59 -14.27 -24.58
C GLN A 187 -27.33 -13.56 -25.90
N THR A 188 -26.48 -12.53 -25.83
CA THR A 188 -25.99 -11.79 -26.98
C THR A 188 -25.04 -12.66 -27.83
N PRO A 189 -24.91 -12.40 -29.14
CA PRO A 189 -24.10 -13.22 -30.05
C PRO A 189 -22.62 -13.35 -29.67
N ASP A 190 -22.04 -12.31 -29.09
CA ASP A 190 -20.67 -12.28 -28.54
C ASP A 190 -20.45 -13.28 -27.40
N VAL A 191 -21.37 -13.31 -26.41
CA VAL A 191 -21.30 -14.25 -25.29
C VAL A 191 -21.43 -15.70 -25.78
N LYS A 192 -22.32 -15.96 -26.75
CA LYS A 192 -22.47 -17.29 -27.36
C LYS A 192 -21.18 -17.75 -28.03
N LYS A 193 -20.54 -16.85 -28.79
CA LYS A 193 -19.25 -17.13 -29.43
C LYS A 193 -18.18 -17.50 -28.41
N ILE A 194 -18.05 -16.74 -27.33
CA ILE A 194 -17.06 -17.03 -26.28
C ILE A 194 -17.38 -18.35 -25.57
N CYS A 195 -18.65 -18.61 -25.24
CA CYS A 195 -19.05 -19.88 -24.64
C CYS A 195 -18.76 -21.08 -25.56
N SER A 196 -18.86 -20.91 -26.88
CA SER A 196 -18.52 -21.96 -27.83
C SER A 196 -17.04 -22.36 -27.83
N MET A 197 -16.16 -21.50 -27.32
CA MET A 197 -14.73 -21.78 -27.18
C MET A 197 -14.41 -22.69 -25.97
N LEU A 198 -15.33 -22.81 -25.02
CA LEU A 198 -15.11 -23.62 -23.80
C LEU A 198 -15.32 -25.10 -24.09
N SER A 199 -14.46 -25.95 -23.54
CA SER A 199 -14.59 -27.41 -23.63
C SER A 199 -15.92 -27.93 -23.03
N PRO A 200 -16.42 -29.11 -23.48
CA PRO A 200 -17.63 -29.71 -22.91
C PRO A 200 -17.54 -29.96 -21.40
N GLU A 201 -16.34 -30.31 -20.91
CA GLU A 201 -16.02 -30.51 -19.50
C GLU A 201 -16.15 -29.21 -18.70
N CYS A 202 -15.61 -28.10 -19.22
CA CYS A 202 -15.77 -26.80 -18.58
C CYS A 202 -17.24 -26.38 -18.53
N ARG A 203 -17.99 -26.60 -19.62
CA ARG A 203 -19.43 -26.30 -19.64
C ARG A 203 -20.24 -27.17 -18.68
N SER A 204 -19.88 -28.44 -18.47
CA SER A 204 -20.56 -29.30 -17.51
C SER A 204 -20.31 -28.87 -16.06
N ILE A 205 -19.07 -28.48 -15.72
CA ILE A 205 -18.73 -27.88 -14.43
C ILE A 205 -19.58 -26.64 -14.15
N ILE A 206 -19.64 -25.72 -15.13
CA ILE A 206 -20.40 -24.48 -14.97
C ILE A 206 -21.91 -24.77 -14.85
N ARG A 207 -22.46 -25.68 -15.68
CA ARG A 207 -23.91 -26.01 -15.68
C ARG A 207 -24.35 -26.81 -14.46
N GLY A 208 -23.53 -27.72 -13.96
CA GLY A 208 -23.85 -28.56 -12.80
C GLY A 208 -24.06 -27.76 -11.51
N ASN A 209 -23.37 -26.62 -11.39
CA ASN A 209 -23.34 -25.82 -10.17
C ASN A 209 -24.31 -24.62 -10.17
N VAL A 210 -25.01 -24.32 -11.28
CA VAL A 210 -25.95 -23.17 -11.37
C VAL A 210 -27.03 -23.18 -10.31
N ASN A 211 -27.44 -24.36 -9.82
CA ASN A 211 -28.61 -24.53 -8.97
C ASN A 211 -28.31 -24.84 -7.49
N GLU A 212 -27.10 -25.27 -7.11
CA GLU A 212 -26.89 -25.82 -5.74
C GLU A 212 -25.61 -25.36 -5.00
N ALA A 213 -24.60 -24.76 -5.65
CA ALA A 213 -23.44 -24.20 -4.94
C ALA A 213 -22.64 -23.21 -5.81
N GLN A 214 -21.96 -22.24 -5.19
CA GLN A 214 -20.90 -21.50 -5.89
C GLN A 214 -19.80 -22.48 -6.30
N ILE A 215 -19.27 -22.35 -7.52
CA ILE A 215 -18.12 -23.15 -7.97
C ILE A 215 -16.93 -22.96 -7.00
N THR A 216 -16.22 -24.05 -6.76
CA THR A 216 -15.02 -24.09 -5.93
C THR A 216 -13.87 -23.29 -6.56
N ASP A 217 -12.89 -22.89 -5.76
CA ASP A 217 -11.69 -22.19 -6.27
C ASP A 217 -10.94 -23.02 -7.34
N GLU A 218 -10.97 -24.35 -7.27
CA GLU A 218 -10.37 -25.27 -8.26
C GLU A 218 -11.14 -25.28 -9.59
N GLU A 219 -12.48 -25.31 -9.52
CA GLU A 219 -13.34 -25.21 -10.70
C GLU A 219 -13.19 -23.83 -11.36
N GLN A 220 -13.09 -22.75 -10.58
CA GLN A 220 -12.79 -21.41 -11.10
C GLN A 220 -11.46 -21.37 -11.85
N GLN A 221 -10.41 -22.02 -11.34
CA GLN A 221 -9.13 -22.11 -12.04
C GLN A 221 -9.26 -22.83 -13.39
N THR A 222 -10.10 -23.87 -13.46
CA THR A 222 -10.39 -24.58 -14.70
C THR A 222 -11.08 -23.67 -15.72
N VAL A 223 -12.10 -22.92 -15.30
CA VAL A 223 -12.78 -21.92 -16.15
C VAL A 223 -11.79 -20.86 -16.66
N LEU A 224 -10.94 -20.32 -15.79
CA LEU A 224 -9.94 -19.32 -16.19
C LEU A 224 -8.92 -19.88 -17.18
N LYS A 225 -8.49 -21.14 -17.00
CA LYS A 225 -7.56 -21.79 -17.93
C LYS A 225 -8.16 -21.85 -19.33
N GLU A 226 -9.42 -22.25 -19.45
CA GLU A 226 -10.14 -22.32 -20.73
C GLU A 226 -10.35 -20.93 -21.34
N LEU A 227 -10.74 -19.93 -20.55
CA LEU A 227 -10.84 -18.55 -21.03
C LEU A 227 -9.50 -18.03 -21.55
N ASN A 228 -8.39 -18.30 -20.84
CA ASN A 228 -7.05 -17.91 -21.27
C ASN A 228 -6.56 -18.68 -22.51
N LEU A 229 -7.02 -19.93 -22.73
CA LEU A 229 -6.79 -20.65 -23.98
C LEU A 229 -7.58 -19.99 -25.13
N ALA A 230 -8.83 -19.61 -24.89
CA ALA A 230 -9.65 -18.90 -25.87
C ALA A 230 -9.02 -17.55 -26.28
N LEU A 231 -8.35 -16.85 -25.37
CA LEU A 231 -7.62 -15.61 -25.69
C LEU A 231 -6.54 -15.80 -26.76
N ARG A 232 -5.95 -17.01 -26.87
CA ARG A 232 -4.91 -17.32 -27.84
C ARG A 232 -5.44 -17.88 -29.16
N SER A 233 -6.73 -18.21 -29.22
CA SER A 233 -7.33 -18.82 -30.40
C SER A 233 -7.69 -17.78 -31.45
N THR A 234 -7.38 -18.07 -32.71
CA THR A 234 -7.84 -17.30 -33.87
C THR A 234 -9.32 -17.54 -34.15
N GLU A 235 -9.91 -18.65 -33.68
CA GLU A 235 -11.32 -18.99 -33.91
C GLU A 235 -12.30 -18.07 -33.17
N LEU A 236 -11.83 -17.42 -32.10
CA LEU A 236 -12.61 -16.41 -31.38
C LEU A 236 -12.84 -15.17 -32.26
N TYR A 237 -11.93 -14.90 -33.21
CA TYR A 237 -12.11 -13.82 -34.17
C TYR A 237 -13.15 -14.20 -35.24
N GLU A 238 -14.21 -13.41 -35.32
CA GLU A 238 -15.24 -13.50 -36.34
C GLU A 238 -15.61 -12.08 -36.82
N GLU A 239 -15.10 -11.69 -37.99
CA GLU A 239 -15.16 -10.32 -38.51
C GLU A 239 -16.60 -9.78 -38.55
N ALA A 240 -17.53 -10.56 -39.09
CA ALA A 240 -18.94 -10.19 -39.22
C ALA A 240 -19.63 -9.95 -37.87
N LEU A 241 -19.22 -10.69 -36.82
CA LEU A 241 -19.77 -10.57 -35.48
C LEU A 241 -19.20 -9.34 -34.75
N TRP A 242 -17.88 -9.19 -34.76
CA TRP A 242 -17.20 -8.20 -33.93
C TRP A 242 -17.24 -6.79 -34.52
N HIS A 243 -17.34 -6.64 -35.84
CA HIS A 243 -17.38 -5.32 -36.48
C HIS A 243 -18.53 -4.44 -35.95
N ASP A 244 -19.70 -5.03 -35.72
CA ASP A 244 -20.89 -4.29 -35.26
C ASP A 244 -20.98 -4.16 -33.74
N ILE A 245 -20.30 -5.04 -33.00
CA ILE A 245 -20.41 -5.14 -31.53
C ILE A 245 -19.28 -4.38 -30.81
N VAL A 246 -18.08 -4.31 -31.38
CA VAL A 246 -16.90 -3.74 -30.69
C VAL A 246 -17.03 -2.22 -30.54
N LYS A 247 -16.97 -1.76 -29.28
CA LYS A 247 -17.01 -0.34 -28.89
C LYS A 247 -15.65 0.21 -28.49
N ASN A 248 -14.74 -0.64 -28.00
CA ASN A 248 -13.43 -0.20 -27.53
C ASN A 248 -12.55 0.31 -28.71
N PRO A 249 -11.98 1.53 -28.63
CA PRO A 249 -11.18 2.11 -29.72
C PRO A 249 -9.88 1.35 -30.05
N GLU A 250 -9.25 0.70 -29.06
CA GLU A 250 -8.08 -0.15 -29.27
C GLU A 250 -8.48 -1.42 -30.00
N ALA A 251 -9.55 -2.08 -29.56
CA ALA A 251 -10.07 -3.28 -30.23
C ALA A 251 -10.48 -2.99 -31.68
N ARG A 252 -11.11 -1.85 -31.98
CA ARG A 252 -11.43 -1.44 -33.36
C ARG A 252 -10.20 -1.29 -34.25
N ARG A 253 -9.10 -0.74 -33.72
CA ARG A 253 -7.84 -0.61 -34.46
C ARG A 253 -7.22 -1.97 -34.75
N LEU A 254 -7.26 -2.88 -33.78
CA LEU A 254 -6.74 -4.24 -33.93
C LEU A 254 -7.60 -5.07 -34.91
N LEU A 255 -8.93 -4.87 -34.92
CA LEU A 255 -9.87 -5.53 -35.84
C LEU A 255 -9.57 -5.24 -37.32
N GLN A 256 -8.95 -4.10 -37.65
CA GLN A 256 -8.59 -3.77 -39.04
C GLN A 256 -7.51 -4.70 -39.64
N SER A 257 -6.82 -5.48 -38.79
CA SER A 257 -5.81 -6.45 -39.22
C SER A 257 -6.40 -7.85 -39.22
N SER A 258 -6.19 -8.61 -40.30
CA SER A 258 -6.59 -10.03 -40.34
C SER A 258 -5.87 -10.82 -39.23
N PRO A 259 -6.52 -11.80 -38.56
CA PRO A 259 -5.93 -12.54 -37.44
C PRO A 259 -4.60 -13.22 -37.77
N GLU A 260 -4.49 -13.74 -38.99
CA GLU A 260 -3.28 -14.41 -39.50
C GLU A 260 -2.08 -13.47 -39.65
N LYS A 261 -2.32 -12.16 -39.70
CA LYS A 261 -1.28 -11.12 -39.79
C LYS A 261 -0.98 -10.48 -38.44
N MET A 262 -1.77 -10.76 -37.40
CA MET A 262 -1.57 -10.21 -36.07
C MET A 262 -0.42 -10.93 -35.36
N SER A 263 0.37 -10.19 -34.58
CA SER A 263 1.29 -10.82 -33.64
C SER A 263 0.50 -11.58 -32.57
N GLU A 264 1.08 -12.62 -31.97
CA GLU A 264 0.43 -13.36 -30.88
C GLU A 264 0.00 -12.42 -29.73
N ARG A 265 0.82 -11.40 -29.43
CA ARG A 265 0.51 -10.40 -28.41
C ARG A 265 -0.72 -9.58 -28.78
N ASP A 266 -0.82 -9.14 -30.02
CA ASP A 266 -1.95 -8.33 -30.49
C ASP A 266 -3.24 -9.14 -30.55
N LEU A 267 -3.17 -10.42 -30.96
CA LEU A 267 -4.31 -11.33 -30.95
C LEU A 267 -4.84 -11.53 -29.52
N ILE A 268 -3.95 -11.81 -28.57
CA ILE A 268 -4.30 -11.96 -27.16
C ILE A 268 -4.93 -10.67 -26.62
N ARG A 269 -4.32 -9.51 -26.93
CA ARG A 269 -4.84 -8.21 -26.48
C ARG A 269 -6.22 -7.93 -27.05
N PHE A 270 -6.43 -8.21 -28.34
CA PHE A 270 -7.72 -8.05 -28.99
C PHE A 270 -8.78 -8.94 -28.34
N ASN A 271 -8.51 -10.24 -28.22
CA ASN A 271 -9.42 -11.19 -27.59
C ASN A 271 -9.70 -10.84 -26.12
N ARG A 272 -8.70 -10.31 -25.38
CA ARG A 272 -8.87 -9.83 -24.01
C ARG A 272 -9.88 -8.69 -23.95
N LEU A 273 -9.80 -7.72 -24.87
CA LEU A 273 -10.75 -6.61 -24.96
C LEU A 273 -12.17 -7.06 -25.33
N LEU A 274 -12.30 -8.05 -26.21
CA LEU A 274 -13.61 -8.64 -26.54
C LEU A 274 -14.26 -9.29 -25.30
N LEU A 275 -13.46 -10.02 -24.53
CA LEU A 275 -13.89 -10.69 -23.32
C LEU A 275 -14.34 -9.67 -22.25
N GLU A 276 -13.58 -8.60 -22.03
CA GLU A 276 -13.94 -7.52 -21.09
C GLU A 276 -15.26 -6.84 -21.47
N GLN A 277 -15.48 -6.61 -22.77
CA GLN A 277 -16.70 -5.99 -23.25
C GLN A 277 -17.91 -6.91 -23.09
N SER A 278 -17.76 -8.19 -23.47
CA SER A 278 -18.84 -9.18 -23.43
C SER A 278 -19.28 -9.49 -22.00
N PHE A 279 -18.34 -9.44 -21.05
CA PHE A 279 -18.56 -9.69 -19.63
C PHE A 279 -18.36 -8.42 -18.78
N SER A 280 -18.88 -7.29 -19.28
CA SER A 280 -18.77 -6.00 -18.59
C SER A 280 -19.38 -6.06 -17.19
N GLY A 281 -18.64 -5.60 -16.19
CA GLY A 281 -19.04 -5.66 -14.78
C GLY A 281 -18.83 -7.02 -14.10
N MET A 282 -18.44 -8.05 -14.87
CA MET A 282 -18.03 -9.36 -14.35
C MET A 282 -16.52 -9.54 -14.44
N ILE A 283 -15.89 -9.02 -15.50
CA ILE A 283 -14.43 -9.02 -15.68
C ILE A 283 -13.94 -7.57 -15.70
N ALA A 284 -12.85 -7.30 -14.98
CA ALA A 284 -12.27 -5.98 -14.88
C ALA A 284 -11.62 -5.53 -16.19
N GLU A 285 -11.79 -4.23 -16.48
CA GLU A 285 -11.18 -3.55 -17.64
C GLU A 285 -9.66 -3.47 -17.46
N SER A 286 -8.90 -3.70 -18.54
CA SER A 286 -7.44 -3.68 -18.50
C SER A 286 -6.83 -2.57 -19.37
N VAL A 287 -5.79 -1.92 -18.84
CA VAL A 287 -5.04 -0.86 -19.51
C VAL A 287 -3.61 -1.34 -19.77
N PRO A 288 -3.06 -1.12 -20.98
CA PRO A 288 -1.77 -1.67 -21.29
C PRO A 288 -0.64 -1.10 -20.44
N ASN A 289 0.24 -1.97 -19.94
CA ASN A 289 1.41 -1.65 -19.11
C ASN A 289 1.10 -0.75 -17.90
N LEU A 290 -0.13 -0.81 -17.35
CA LEU A 290 -0.58 0.10 -16.28
C LEU A 290 0.30 0.05 -15.02
N HIS A 291 0.88 -1.11 -14.73
CA HIS A 291 1.74 -1.33 -13.57
C HIS A 291 2.96 -0.39 -13.54
N THR A 292 3.51 0.01 -14.69
CA THR A 292 4.64 0.97 -14.79
C THR A 292 4.24 2.40 -15.16
N LYS A 293 2.94 2.67 -15.26
CA LYS A 293 2.41 4.01 -15.53
C LYS A 293 2.10 4.73 -14.20
N LEU A 294 2.38 6.03 -14.15
CA LEU A 294 1.97 6.89 -13.04
C LEU A 294 0.71 7.66 -13.43
N GLY A 295 -0.37 7.48 -12.68
CA GLY A 295 -1.59 8.28 -12.87
C GLY A 295 -1.40 9.66 -12.24
N ILE A 296 -1.68 10.72 -13.01
CA ILE A 296 -1.58 12.10 -12.49
C ILE A 296 -2.83 12.43 -11.67
N PRO A 297 -2.70 12.82 -10.39
CA PRO A 297 -3.85 13.25 -9.58
C PRO A 297 -4.58 14.43 -10.24
N GLY A 298 -5.92 14.37 -10.30
CA GLY A 298 -6.77 15.40 -10.92
C GLY A 298 -7.00 15.23 -12.43
N PHE A 299 -6.43 14.21 -13.09
CA PHE A 299 -6.67 13.92 -14.51
C PHE A 299 -7.04 12.44 -14.71
N LYS A 300 -8.16 12.14 -15.37
CA LYS A 300 -8.67 10.76 -15.55
C LYS A 300 -7.79 9.85 -16.39
N GLU A 301 -7.36 10.35 -17.54
CA GLU A 301 -6.72 9.55 -18.60
C GLU A 301 -5.23 9.89 -18.79
N LEU A 302 -4.67 10.72 -17.90
CA LEU A 302 -3.29 11.18 -18.02
C LEU A 302 -2.35 10.28 -17.21
N PHE A 303 -1.62 9.46 -17.95
CA PHE A 303 -0.62 8.56 -17.40
C PHE A 303 0.77 8.91 -17.92
N ILE A 304 1.77 8.89 -17.03
CA ILE A 304 3.18 9.02 -17.38
C ILE A 304 3.77 7.60 -17.49
N PRO A 305 4.08 7.10 -18.70
CA PRO A 305 4.67 5.77 -18.87
C PRO A 305 6.16 5.81 -18.51
N LEU A 306 6.54 5.21 -17.38
CA LEU A 306 7.95 5.15 -16.98
C LEU A 306 8.65 3.90 -17.51
N GLY A 307 7.93 2.81 -17.76
CA GLY A 307 8.52 1.53 -18.16
C GLY A 307 9.59 1.10 -17.16
N PHE A 308 10.81 0.82 -17.65
CA PHE A 308 11.95 0.46 -16.81
C PHE A 308 12.32 1.53 -15.76
N PHE A 309 12.11 2.82 -16.06
CA PHE A 309 12.40 3.91 -15.11
C PHE A 309 11.49 3.90 -13.87
N TYR A 310 10.42 3.10 -13.88
CA TYR A 310 9.57 2.89 -12.71
C TYR A 310 10.37 2.34 -11.51
N ILE A 311 11.41 1.53 -11.75
CA ILE A 311 12.27 0.99 -10.68
C ILE A 311 13.00 2.11 -9.93
N PHE A 312 13.54 3.08 -10.66
CA PHE A 312 14.21 4.24 -10.05
C PHE A 312 13.22 5.14 -9.33
N PHE A 313 12.02 5.31 -9.88
CA PHE A 313 10.95 6.07 -9.24
C PHE A 313 10.52 5.43 -7.91
N VAL A 314 10.29 4.12 -7.88
CA VAL A 314 9.99 3.37 -6.64
C VAL A 314 11.10 3.56 -5.60
N THR A 315 12.36 3.46 -6.04
CA THR A 315 13.52 3.66 -5.17
C THR A 315 13.56 5.06 -4.58
N LEU A 316 13.33 6.08 -5.42
CA LEU A 316 13.24 7.47 -4.99
C LEU A 316 12.14 7.66 -3.94
N VAL A 317 10.93 7.16 -4.21
CA VAL A 317 9.79 7.25 -3.28
C VAL A 317 10.15 6.66 -1.92
N MET A 318 10.69 5.43 -1.89
CA MET A 318 11.06 4.74 -0.66
C MET A 318 12.13 5.48 0.15
N VAL A 319 13.20 5.94 -0.50
CA VAL A 319 14.28 6.70 0.15
C VAL A 319 13.76 8.04 0.66
N SER A 320 12.97 8.76 -0.15
CA SER A 320 12.46 10.09 0.22
C SER A 320 11.54 10.02 1.43
N ILE A 321 10.52 9.16 1.43
CA ILE A 321 9.55 9.11 2.54
C ILE A 321 10.17 8.59 3.84
N THR A 322 11.07 7.61 3.76
CA THR A 322 11.71 7.04 4.96
C THR A 322 12.62 8.02 5.66
N ASN A 323 13.36 8.84 4.90
CA ASN A 323 14.14 9.92 5.47
C ASN A 323 13.27 11.10 5.93
N ALA A 324 12.18 11.42 5.24
CA ALA A 324 11.27 12.49 5.66
C ALA A 324 10.60 12.19 7.01
N VAL A 325 10.17 10.94 7.24
CA VAL A 325 9.64 10.51 8.54
C VAL A 325 10.73 10.54 9.61
N ASN A 326 11.94 10.07 9.31
CA ASN A 326 13.08 10.11 10.23
C ASN A 326 13.46 11.55 10.64
N LEU A 327 13.46 12.50 9.71
CA LEU A 327 13.70 13.92 10.01
C LEU A 327 12.61 14.54 10.89
N THR A 328 11.40 14.00 10.89
CA THR A 328 10.26 14.54 11.65
C THR A 328 10.19 13.98 13.07
N ASP A 329 10.95 12.93 13.39
CA ASP A 329 11.02 12.30 14.71
C ASP A 329 11.91 13.08 15.70
N GLY A 330 11.60 14.37 15.88
CA GLY A 330 12.34 15.29 16.75
C GLY A 330 11.58 15.73 18.01
N LEU A 331 10.25 15.57 18.02
CA LEU A 331 9.36 15.96 19.14
C LEU A 331 8.46 14.80 19.58
N ASP A 332 8.08 14.84 20.85
CA ASP A 332 7.19 13.87 21.50
C ASP A 332 5.86 13.78 20.73
N GLY A 333 5.52 12.58 20.27
CA GLY A 333 4.29 12.30 19.52
C GLY A 333 4.25 12.83 18.08
N LEU A 334 5.22 13.63 17.62
CA LEU A 334 5.12 14.31 16.33
C LEU A 334 5.13 13.31 15.16
N ALA A 335 6.23 12.58 14.94
CA ALA A 335 6.33 11.66 13.82
C ALA A 335 5.27 10.56 13.87
N ALA A 336 5.03 9.97 15.05
CA ALA A 336 4.04 8.93 15.23
C ALA A 336 2.62 9.40 14.86
N GLY A 337 2.16 10.54 15.38
CA GLY A 337 0.82 11.04 15.09
C GLY A 337 0.63 11.40 13.61
N VAL A 338 1.63 12.03 12.99
CA VAL A 338 1.60 12.38 11.57
C VAL A 338 1.60 11.13 10.68
N SER A 339 2.38 10.11 11.04
CA SER A 339 2.39 8.82 10.35
C SER A 339 1.02 8.13 10.45
N ILE A 340 0.40 8.11 11.62
CA ILE A 340 -0.92 7.51 11.84
C ILE A 340 -1.98 8.14 10.93
N ILE A 341 -1.97 9.48 10.82
CA ILE A 341 -2.90 10.21 9.94
C ILE A 341 -2.66 9.85 8.47
N SER A 342 -1.39 9.78 8.04
CA SER A 342 -1.03 9.39 6.67
C SER A 342 -1.45 7.94 6.35
N ILE A 343 -1.25 7.03 7.30
CA ILE A 343 -1.62 5.62 7.21
C ILE A 343 -3.13 5.46 7.15
N LEU A 344 -3.89 6.23 7.93
CA LEU A 344 -5.35 6.24 7.88
C LEU A 344 -5.87 6.63 6.49
N ALA A 345 -5.30 7.68 5.89
CA ALA A 345 -5.65 8.11 4.54
C ALA A 345 -5.37 7.01 3.50
N TYR A 346 -4.19 6.39 3.57
CA TYR A 346 -3.84 5.29 2.66
C TYR A 346 -4.62 4.00 2.90
N ALA A 347 -5.00 3.70 4.15
CA ALA A 347 -5.87 2.58 4.47
C ALA A 347 -7.26 2.79 3.83
N ALA A 348 -7.81 4.00 3.93
CA ALA A 348 -9.06 4.34 3.25
C ALA A 348 -8.94 4.23 1.71
N ILE A 349 -7.84 4.71 1.13
CA ILE A 349 -7.55 4.55 -0.31
C ILE A 349 -7.47 3.07 -0.68
N ALA A 350 -6.75 2.25 0.08
CA ALA A 350 -6.61 0.82 -0.15
C ALA A 350 -7.97 0.11 -0.18
N TYR A 351 -8.88 0.47 0.74
CA TYR A 351 -10.24 -0.04 0.73
C TYR A 351 -11.00 0.37 -0.54
N ILE A 352 -10.94 1.65 -0.92
CA ILE A 352 -11.62 2.20 -2.10
C ILE A 352 -11.14 1.52 -3.40
N ILE A 353 -9.83 1.40 -3.62
CA ILE A 353 -9.28 0.85 -4.87
C ILE A 353 -9.40 -0.66 -4.97
N SER A 354 -9.60 -1.35 -3.84
CA SER A 354 -9.84 -2.80 -3.81
C SER A 354 -11.25 -3.18 -4.24
N ARG A 355 -12.12 -2.18 -4.42
CA ARG A 355 -13.52 -2.33 -4.81
C ARG A 355 -13.72 -1.83 -6.23
N ALA A 356 -14.08 -2.73 -7.14
CA ALA A 356 -14.22 -2.43 -8.56
C ALA A 356 -15.29 -1.36 -8.84
N ASP A 357 -16.38 -1.36 -8.06
CA ASP A 357 -17.47 -0.39 -8.16
C ASP A 357 -17.01 1.03 -7.77
N TRP A 358 -16.27 1.16 -6.68
CA TRP A 358 -15.74 2.45 -6.21
C TRP A 358 -14.60 2.95 -7.09
N SER A 359 -13.68 2.06 -7.48
CA SER A 359 -12.57 2.43 -8.37
C SER A 359 -13.08 2.91 -9.72
N ARG A 360 -14.14 2.28 -10.27
CA ARG A 360 -14.79 2.71 -11.51
C ARG A 360 -15.49 4.06 -11.34
N TYR A 361 -16.23 4.26 -10.25
CA TYR A 361 -16.93 5.52 -9.98
C TYR A 361 -15.97 6.71 -9.81
N LEU A 362 -14.82 6.49 -9.16
CA LEU A 362 -13.82 7.53 -8.88
C LEU A 362 -12.69 7.61 -9.93
N PHE A 363 -12.75 6.83 -11.01
CA PHE A 363 -11.70 6.76 -12.04
C PHE A 363 -10.32 6.50 -11.42
N LEU A 364 -10.26 5.59 -10.46
CA LEU A 364 -9.02 5.14 -9.80
C LEU A 364 -8.57 3.81 -10.39
N THR A 365 -7.25 3.63 -10.41
CA THR A 365 -6.65 2.34 -10.76
C THR A 365 -7.15 1.26 -9.81
N TYR A 366 -7.88 0.29 -10.35
CA TYR A 366 -8.35 -0.87 -9.60
C TYR A 366 -7.18 -1.78 -9.24
N VAL A 367 -7.04 -2.10 -7.95
CA VAL A 367 -6.02 -3.01 -7.43
C VAL A 367 -6.74 -4.07 -6.59
N PRO A 368 -7.09 -5.23 -7.18
CA PRO A 368 -7.96 -6.22 -6.53
C PRO A 368 -7.44 -6.70 -5.16
N GLU A 369 -6.12 -6.87 -5.06
CA GLU A 369 -5.48 -7.43 -3.87
C GLU A 369 -5.24 -6.37 -2.76
N ALA A 370 -5.60 -5.11 -2.99
CA ALA A 370 -5.36 -4.01 -2.04
C ALA A 370 -6.23 -4.07 -0.77
N SER A 371 -7.24 -4.94 -0.72
CA SER A 371 -8.09 -5.10 0.45
C SER A 371 -7.31 -5.53 1.70
N GLU A 372 -6.21 -6.27 1.52
CA GLU A 372 -5.33 -6.65 2.63
C GLU A 372 -4.37 -5.51 3.05
N LEU A 373 -4.14 -4.53 2.17
CA LEU A 373 -3.43 -3.29 2.54
C LEU A 373 -4.27 -2.42 3.47
N PHE A 374 -5.60 -2.49 3.37
CA PHE A 374 -6.50 -1.85 4.33
C PHE A 374 -6.35 -2.47 5.74
N VAL A 375 -6.28 -3.79 5.84
CA VAL A 375 -6.04 -4.50 7.11
C VAL A 375 -4.64 -4.19 7.66
N PHE A 376 -3.62 -4.15 6.79
CA PHE A 376 -2.26 -3.73 7.15
C PHE A 376 -2.22 -2.30 7.71
N GLY A 377 -2.85 -1.34 7.01
CA GLY A 377 -2.94 0.04 7.45
C GLY A 377 -3.71 0.18 8.77
N ALA A 378 -4.78 -0.60 8.98
CA ALA A 378 -5.53 -0.60 10.23
C ALA A 378 -4.71 -1.17 11.40
N ALA A 379 -3.93 -2.24 11.19
CA ALA A 379 -3.02 -2.76 12.21
C ALA A 379 -1.95 -1.72 12.62
N LEU A 380 -1.39 -1.00 11.64
CA LEU A 380 -0.43 0.09 11.90
C LEU A 380 -1.05 1.29 12.60
N LEU A 381 -2.28 1.66 12.24
CA LEU A 381 -3.07 2.66 12.96
C LEU A 381 -3.21 2.26 14.44
N GLY A 382 -3.60 1.02 14.70
CA GLY A 382 -3.77 0.51 16.05
C GLY A 382 -2.48 0.50 16.87
N SER A 383 -1.41 -0.11 16.34
CA SER A 383 -0.11 -0.17 17.03
C SER A 383 0.52 1.21 17.21
N GLY A 384 0.35 2.09 16.22
CA GLY A 384 0.76 3.49 16.25
C GLY A 384 0.06 4.25 17.38
N LEU A 385 -1.28 4.14 17.50
CA LEU A 385 -2.03 4.75 18.60
C LEU A 385 -1.59 4.20 19.96
N GLY A 386 -1.32 2.89 20.04
CA GLY A 386 -0.81 2.27 21.27
C GLY A 386 0.61 2.71 21.62
N PHE A 387 1.45 2.97 20.63
CA PHE A 387 2.77 3.58 20.84
C PHE A 387 2.65 5.04 21.30
N LEU A 388 1.74 5.80 20.70
CA LEU A 388 1.44 7.20 21.03
C LEU A 388 1.00 7.37 22.49
N TRP A 389 0.39 6.34 23.07
CA TRP A 389 0.04 6.30 24.50
C TRP A 389 1.27 6.52 25.40
N PHE A 390 2.43 5.98 25.04
CA PHE A 390 3.68 6.10 25.81
C PHE A 390 4.61 7.19 25.26
N ASN A 391 4.47 7.54 23.98
CA ASN A 391 5.31 8.54 23.32
C ASN A 391 4.72 9.97 23.38
N GLY A 392 3.43 10.10 23.73
CA GLY A 392 2.79 11.39 23.96
C GLY A 392 3.49 12.17 25.08
N HIS A 393 3.52 13.49 24.93
CA HIS A 393 4.28 14.34 25.85
C HIS A 393 3.73 14.30 27.29
N PRO A 394 4.59 14.12 28.32
CA PRO A 394 6.03 13.83 28.24
C PRO A 394 6.34 12.37 27.87
N ALA A 395 7.23 12.14 26.90
CA ALA A 395 7.48 10.80 26.37
C ALA A 395 8.19 9.84 27.35
N GLU A 396 7.64 8.64 27.50
CA GLU A 396 8.23 7.51 28.24
C GLU A 396 9.18 6.66 27.38
N VAL A 397 9.06 6.74 26.05
CA VAL A 397 9.90 6.07 25.07
C VAL A 397 9.95 6.86 23.76
N PHE A 398 11.13 6.92 23.13
CA PHE A 398 11.33 7.51 21.80
C PHE A 398 11.25 6.46 20.71
N MET A 399 10.71 6.86 19.55
CA MET A 399 10.50 5.96 18.42
C MET A 399 11.83 5.42 17.89
N GLY A 400 12.81 6.30 17.70
CA GLY A 400 14.14 5.97 17.18
C GLY A 400 14.11 5.71 15.67
N ASP A 401 15.28 5.43 15.11
CA ASP A 401 15.40 5.07 13.69
C ASP A 401 14.62 3.78 13.38
N THR A 402 14.52 2.87 14.36
CA THR A 402 13.71 1.65 14.30
C THR A 402 12.27 1.93 13.85
N GLY A 403 11.59 2.86 14.51
CA GLY A 403 10.18 3.13 14.20
C GLY A 403 10.01 4.09 13.04
N SER A 404 10.85 5.12 12.94
CA SER A 404 10.69 6.15 11.91
C SER A 404 10.97 5.59 10.50
N LEU A 405 11.98 4.73 10.34
CA LEU A 405 12.20 4.04 9.06
C LEU A 405 11.11 3.02 8.77
N ALA A 406 10.64 2.27 9.77
CA ALA A 406 9.56 1.29 9.61
C ALA A 406 8.26 1.97 9.14
N LEU A 407 7.83 3.05 9.79
CA LEU A 407 6.64 3.82 9.44
C LEU A 407 6.78 4.50 8.08
N GLY A 408 7.94 5.10 7.79
CA GLY A 408 8.22 5.65 6.47
C GLY A 408 8.16 4.58 5.38
N GLY A 409 8.73 3.40 5.65
CA GLY A 409 8.69 2.26 4.74
C GLY A 409 7.26 1.78 4.49
N ALA A 410 6.44 1.70 5.54
CA ALA A 410 5.04 1.33 5.44
C ALA A 410 4.20 2.34 4.65
N ILE A 411 4.40 3.65 4.87
CA ILE A 411 3.71 4.70 4.11
C ILE A 411 4.13 4.65 2.62
N GLY A 412 5.43 4.46 2.35
CA GLY A 412 5.93 4.28 0.99
C GLY A 412 5.36 3.03 0.31
N ALA A 413 5.32 1.89 1.02
CA ALA A 413 4.70 0.66 0.54
C ALA A 413 3.21 0.87 0.22
N LEU A 414 2.46 1.48 1.12
CA LEU A 414 1.05 1.80 0.89
C LEU A 414 0.87 2.68 -0.35
N ALA A 415 1.67 3.74 -0.52
CA ALA A 415 1.59 4.62 -1.69
C ALA A 415 1.84 3.87 -3.01
N LEU A 416 2.87 3.03 -3.04
CA LEU A 416 3.28 2.27 -4.22
C LEU A 416 2.31 1.14 -4.56
N LEU A 417 1.92 0.35 -3.56
CA LEU A 417 1.05 -0.83 -3.73
C LEU A 417 -0.41 -0.44 -3.94
N THR A 418 -0.81 0.80 -3.66
CA THR A 418 -2.14 1.33 -3.99
C THR A 418 -2.20 2.03 -5.35
N LYS A 419 -1.08 2.12 -6.09
CA LYS A 419 -0.99 2.90 -7.34
C LYS A 419 -1.45 4.37 -7.17
N GLN A 420 -1.25 4.93 -5.98
CA GLN A 420 -1.48 6.34 -5.65
C GLN A 420 -0.16 6.99 -5.23
N GLU A 421 0.88 6.80 -6.03
CA GLU A 421 2.25 7.23 -5.75
C GLU A 421 2.37 8.76 -5.76
N LEU A 422 1.78 9.41 -6.77
CA LEU A 422 1.82 10.87 -6.92
C LEU A 422 0.88 11.60 -5.96
N LEU A 423 0.03 10.88 -5.22
CA LEU A 423 -0.77 11.44 -4.13
C LEU A 423 0.04 11.54 -2.83
N LEU A 424 1.16 10.80 -2.71
CA LEU A 424 2.01 10.77 -1.52
C LEU A 424 2.46 12.14 -1.05
N PRO A 425 2.90 13.08 -1.93
CA PRO A 425 3.31 14.40 -1.47
C PRO A 425 2.18 15.20 -0.80
N VAL A 426 0.91 14.87 -1.10
CA VAL A 426 -0.25 15.48 -0.43
C VAL A 426 -0.56 14.72 0.85
N VAL A 427 -0.68 13.39 0.81
CA VAL A 427 -0.98 12.57 2.01
C VAL A 427 0.06 12.76 3.11
N ALA A 428 1.34 12.72 2.74
CA ALA A 428 2.49 12.92 3.60
C ALA A 428 2.97 14.38 3.59
N GLY A 429 2.08 15.35 3.30
CA GLY A 429 2.45 16.75 3.07
C GLY A 429 3.28 17.37 4.17
N LEU A 430 3.00 17.06 5.44
CA LEU A 430 3.82 17.54 6.54
C LEU A 430 5.26 16.98 6.51
N PHE A 431 5.44 15.68 6.23
CA PHE A 431 6.77 15.09 6.07
C PHE A 431 7.53 15.74 4.91
N VAL A 432 6.83 16.06 3.82
CA VAL A 432 7.41 16.79 2.69
C VAL A 432 7.86 18.19 3.11
N LEU A 433 7.05 18.93 3.87
CA LEU A 433 7.41 20.26 4.36
C LEU A 433 8.63 20.21 5.29
N GLU A 434 8.69 19.23 6.19
CA GLU A 434 9.83 19.01 7.08
C GLU A 434 11.11 18.72 6.29
N ALA A 435 11.06 17.76 5.36
CA ALA A 435 12.20 17.42 4.51
C ALA A 435 12.63 18.59 3.61
N ALA A 436 11.67 19.29 3.01
CA ALA A 436 11.94 20.45 2.16
C ALA A 436 12.63 21.57 2.94
N SER A 437 12.25 21.80 4.21
CA SER A 437 12.91 22.81 5.04
C SER A 437 14.39 22.52 5.26
N VAL A 438 14.76 21.25 5.44
CA VAL A 438 16.16 20.82 5.59
C VAL A 438 16.92 21.05 4.28
N VAL A 439 16.33 20.63 3.14
CA VAL A 439 16.95 20.83 1.83
C VAL A 439 17.19 22.32 1.53
N ILE A 440 16.17 23.16 1.74
CA ILE A 440 16.23 24.61 1.55
C ILE A 440 17.31 25.23 2.45
N GLN A 441 17.33 24.85 3.73
CA GLN A 441 18.29 25.35 4.70
C GLN A 441 19.73 25.00 4.29
N VAL A 442 19.99 23.73 3.94
CA VAL A 442 21.32 23.26 3.55
C VAL A 442 21.78 23.94 2.27
N PHE A 443 20.89 24.07 1.28
CA PHE A 443 21.21 24.73 0.01
C PHE A 443 21.53 26.22 0.20
N SER A 444 20.70 26.94 0.97
CA SER A 444 20.92 28.35 1.28
C SER A 444 22.23 28.57 2.04
N PHE A 445 22.54 27.74 3.04
CA PHE A 445 23.77 27.86 3.80
C PHE A 445 25.02 27.57 2.96
N LYS A 446 24.96 26.57 2.06
CA LYS A 446 26.07 26.25 1.14
C LYS A 446 26.33 27.33 0.10
N LEU A 447 25.28 28.00 -0.40
CA LEU A 447 25.42 29.02 -1.44
C LEU A 447 25.67 30.43 -0.91
N THR A 448 25.01 30.80 0.19
CA THR A 448 24.97 32.19 0.68
C THR A 448 25.61 32.36 2.05
N GLY A 449 25.92 31.27 2.76
CA GLY A 449 26.36 31.29 4.16
C GLY A 449 25.27 31.70 5.16
N LYS A 450 24.05 32.00 4.69
CA LYS A 450 22.94 32.47 5.52
C LYS A 450 21.94 31.34 5.77
N ARG A 451 21.29 31.39 6.94
CA ARG A 451 20.21 30.49 7.33
C ARG A 451 18.87 31.08 6.89
N VAL A 452 17.94 30.26 6.41
CA VAL A 452 16.56 30.68 6.05
C VAL A 452 15.66 30.57 7.28
N PHE A 453 15.69 29.41 7.93
CA PHE A 453 15.00 29.13 9.18
C PHE A 453 15.98 29.28 10.35
N ARG A 454 15.46 29.60 11.55
CA ARG A 454 16.25 29.65 12.80
C ARG A 454 17.01 28.33 13.02
N MET A 455 16.33 27.22 12.76
CA MET A 455 16.86 25.86 12.74
C MET A 455 16.02 25.03 11.76
N SER A 456 16.60 23.98 11.19
CA SER A 456 15.87 22.97 10.41
C SER A 456 16.03 21.62 11.11
N PRO A 457 14.97 20.78 11.18
CA PRO A 457 13.68 20.88 10.48
C PRO A 457 12.70 21.94 11.05
N LEU A 458 11.51 22.09 10.47
CA LEU A 458 10.55 23.17 10.77
C LEU A 458 10.06 23.16 12.23
N HIS A 459 9.89 21.98 12.83
CA HIS A 459 9.43 21.93 14.22
C HIS A 459 10.38 22.67 15.17
N HIS A 460 11.70 22.52 15.02
CA HIS A 460 12.69 23.26 15.80
C HIS A 460 12.70 24.76 15.50
N HIS A 461 12.39 25.16 14.25
CA HIS A 461 12.19 26.58 13.93
C HIS A 461 11.09 27.18 14.80
N PHE A 462 9.95 26.50 14.95
CA PHE A 462 8.83 26.98 15.74
C PHE A 462 9.11 26.96 17.25
N GLU A 463 9.85 25.95 17.74
CA GLU A 463 10.31 25.94 19.15
C GLU A 463 11.20 27.15 19.45
N LEU A 464 12.17 27.45 18.58
CA LEU A 464 13.04 28.63 18.72
C LEU A 464 12.28 29.95 18.50
N CYS A 465 11.09 29.93 17.91
CA CYS A 465 10.16 31.06 17.86
C CYS A 465 9.33 31.22 19.15
N GLY A 466 9.55 30.36 20.16
CA GLY A 466 8.90 30.40 21.46
C GLY A 466 7.63 29.57 21.56
N TRP A 467 7.35 28.68 20.61
CA TRP A 467 6.21 27.76 20.73
C TRP A 467 6.57 26.58 21.65
N LYS A 468 5.66 26.22 22.56
CA LYS A 468 5.80 24.99 23.35
C LYS A 468 5.77 23.76 22.44
N GLU A 469 6.57 22.75 22.74
CA GLU A 469 6.65 21.48 22.02
C GLU A 469 5.25 20.88 21.74
N THR A 470 4.41 20.74 22.76
CA THR A 470 3.04 20.21 22.63
C THR A 470 2.17 21.01 21.66
N LYS A 471 2.37 22.33 21.59
CA LYS A 471 1.67 23.23 20.67
C LYS A 471 2.14 23.04 19.23
N VAL A 472 3.44 22.79 19.02
CA VAL A 472 3.99 22.44 17.70
C VAL A 472 3.40 21.11 17.24
N THR A 473 3.50 20.06 18.06
CA THR A 473 2.98 18.72 17.76
C THR A 473 1.50 18.76 17.38
N LEU A 474 0.64 19.38 18.20
CA LEU A 474 -0.79 19.44 17.92
C LEU A 474 -1.12 20.19 16.62
N ARG A 475 -0.44 21.31 16.36
CA ARG A 475 -0.65 22.08 15.11
C ARG A 475 -0.21 21.30 13.89
N PHE A 476 0.87 20.55 14.01
CA PHE A 476 1.40 19.73 12.93
C PHE A 476 0.46 18.54 12.65
N TRP A 477 -0.16 17.96 13.68
CA TRP A 477 -1.23 16.98 13.50
C TRP A 477 -2.46 17.56 12.79
N ILE A 478 -2.88 18.77 13.15
CA ILE A 478 -3.98 19.46 12.45
C ILE A 478 -3.63 19.63 10.96
N LEU A 479 -2.42 20.09 10.64
CA LEU A 479 -1.98 20.23 9.25
C LEU A 479 -1.93 18.88 8.53
N ALA A 480 -1.39 17.83 9.15
CA ALA A 480 -1.36 16.49 8.59
C ALA A 480 -2.77 15.96 8.30
N PHE A 481 -3.73 16.24 9.20
CA PHE A 481 -5.13 15.86 9.01
C PHE A 481 -5.79 16.61 7.85
N LEU A 482 -5.52 17.91 7.71
CA LEU A 482 -5.99 18.69 6.57
C LEU A 482 -5.41 18.18 5.25
N PHE A 483 -4.13 17.83 5.22
CA PHE A 483 -3.48 17.20 4.07
C PHE A 483 -4.12 15.85 3.71
N ALA A 484 -4.42 15.01 4.71
CA ALA A 484 -5.15 13.77 4.51
C ALA A 484 -6.55 13.99 3.91
N LEU A 485 -7.33 14.94 4.45
CA LEU A 485 -8.65 15.28 3.89
C LEU A 485 -8.55 15.82 2.46
N LEU A 486 -7.58 16.71 2.20
CA LEU A 486 -7.32 17.24 0.86
C LEU A 486 -7.00 16.11 -0.12
N SER A 487 -6.19 15.13 0.29
CA SER A 487 -5.84 13.98 -0.55
C SER A 487 -7.05 13.12 -0.92
N LEU A 488 -7.97 12.89 0.02
CA LEU A 488 -9.21 12.15 -0.23
C LEU A 488 -10.17 12.95 -1.12
N GLY A 489 -10.26 14.27 -0.93
CA GLY A 489 -11.01 15.16 -1.82
C GLY A 489 -10.46 15.16 -3.25
N ALA A 490 -9.14 15.12 -3.40
CA ALA A 490 -8.47 15.07 -4.70
C ALA A 490 -8.76 13.79 -5.50
N LEU A 491 -9.22 12.71 -4.86
CA LEU A 491 -9.66 11.49 -5.56
C LEU A 491 -10.90 11.74 -6.43
N LYS A 492 -11.81 12.61 -5.98
CA LYS A 492 -13.07 12.91 -6.69
C LYS A 492 -12.92 14.01 -7.75
N LEU A 493 -11.88 14.83 -7.65
CA LEU A 493 -11.58 15.90 -8.63
C LEU A 493 -10.94 15.36 -9.92
N ARG A 494 -10.92 14.04 -10.11
CA ARG A 494 -10.51 13.41 -11.37
C ARG A 494 -11.61 13.50 -12.39
#